data_AF-A0A6H5J0D7-F1
#
_entry.id   AF-A0A6H5J0D7-F1
#
_cell.length_a   1.000
_cell.length_b   1.000
_cell.length_c   1.000
_cell.angle_alpha   90.00
_cell.angle_beta   90.00
_cell.angle_gamma   90.00
#
_symmetry.space_group_name_H-M   'P 1'
#
loop_
_entity.id
_entity.type
_entity.pdbx_description
1 polymer ?
#
loop_
_entity_poly.entity_id
_entity_poly.type
_entity_poly.pdbx_seq_one_letter_code
_entity_poly.pdbx_strand_id
1 'polypeptide(L)'
;MRDRFGSNCKVLYTDTDSLVYEIRGQNVYEVMKHKDNINEFDTFDYEKDNPFGMPLLQENSKKIGLMKDELSGKILRRFCGLRSKMYSVDIQNGGVIKKIKGIKSSVVKNTITFDDYLQCLRENTIISREQHNIRSRLHVLRSEKERKIALSPHDDKHYLVPGTVDTLPWGHKDIASEPPAKKPKYN
;
A
#
# COMPACT_ATOMS: atom_id res chain seq x y z
N MET A 1 3.77 -18.30 1.14
CA MET A 1 3.09 -17.55 2.24
C MET A 1 1.92 -18.34 2.83
N ARG A 2 0.89 -18.71 2.05
CA ARG A 2 -0.23 -19.51 2.57
C ARG A 2 0.22 -20.88 3.12
N ASP A 3 1.18 -21.55 2.48
CA ASP A 3 1.71 -22.82 2.99
C ASP A 3 2.50 -22.67 4.29
N ARG A 4 3.08 -21.48 4.53
CA ARG A 4 3.87 -21.18 5.74
C ARG A 4 3.01 -20.72 6.91
N PHE A 5 2.04 -19.84 6.63
CA PHE A 5 1.25 -19.15 7.65
C PHE A 5 -0.22 -19.61 7.71
N GLY A 6 -0.66 -20.48 6.80
CA GLY A 6 -2.03 -21.01 6.76
C GLY A 6 -3.10 -19.91 6.65
N SER A 7 -4.13 -20.03 7.48
CA SER A 7 -5.22 -19.05 7.61
C SER A 7 -4.83 -17.79 8.38
N ASN A 8 -3.64 -17.75 8.98
CA ASN A 8 -3.17 -16.60 9.77
C ASN A 8 -2.51 -15.51 8.92
N CYS A 9 -2.65 -15.57 7.59
CA CYS A 9 -2.05 -14.64 6.65
C CYS A 9 -3.10 -14.16 5.64
N LYS A 10 -3.19 -12.84 5.47
CA LYS A 10 -4.11 -12.18 4.54
C LYS A 10 -3.37 -11.12 3.73
N VAL A 11 -3.55 -11.12 2.42
CA VAL A 11 -3.04 -10.03 1.56
C VAL A 11 -3.93 -8.82 1.76
N LEU A 12 -3.34 -7.68 2.13
CA LEU A 12 -4.03 -6.39 2.25
C LEU A 12 -3.91 -5.55 0.98
N TYR A 13 -2.78 -5.66 0.27
CA TYR A 13 -2.50 -4.86 -0.93
C TYR A 13 -1.45 -5.54 -1.82
N THR A 14 -1.53 -5.24 -3.12
CA THR A 14 -0.56 -5.67 -4.14
C THR A 14 -0.35 -4.59 -5.19
N ASP A 15 0.90 -4.39 -5.63
CA ASP A 15 1.24 -3.59 -6.81
C ASP A 15 2.49 -4.17 -7.48
N THR A 16 2.37 -4.57 -8.75
CA THR A 16 3.45 -5.05 -9.64
C THR A 16 4.33 -6.16 -9.05
N ASP A 17 5.24 -5.80 -8.15
CA ASP A 17 6.26 -6.62 -7.49
C ASP A 17 6.24 -6.53 -5.95
N SER A 18 5.25 -5.85 -5.38
CA SER A 18 5.11 -5.63 -3.93
C SER A 18 3.80 -6.18 -3.37
N LEU A 19 3.86 -6.64 -2.11
CA LEU A 19 2.74 -7.20 -1.37
C LEU A 19 2.75 -6.68 0.08
N VAL A 20 1.58 -6.34 0.59
CA VAL A 20 1.39 -6.04 2.02
C VAL A 20 0.56 -7.16 2.63
N TYR A 21 1.10 -7.82 3.65
CA TYR A 21 0.45 -8.91 4.35
C TYR A 21 0.09 -8.51 5.77
N GLU A 22 -1.11 -8.92 6.19
CA GLU A 22 -1.46 -9.06 7.60
C GLU A 22 -1.12 -10.49 8.03
N ILE A 23 -0.25 -10.65 9.03
CA ILE A 23 0.13 -11.95 9.58
C ILE A 23 -0.18 -11.94 11.08
N ARG A 24 -0.87 -12.97 11.56
CA ARG A 24 -1.35 -13.10 12.94
C ARG A 24 -0.70 -14.28 13.65
N GLY A 25 -0.43 -14.14 14.95
CA GLY A 25 -0.04 -15.25 15.82
C GLY A 25 1.32 -15.91 15.53
N GLN A 26 2.13 -15.37 14.61
CA GLN A 26 3.47 -15.87 14.30
C GLN A 26 4.45 -14.71 14.11
N ASN A 27 5.70 -14.90 14.55
CA ASN A 27 6.76 -13.94 14.27
C ASN A 27 7.30 -14.19 12.85
N VAL A 28 7.02 -13.26 11.94
CA VAL A 28 7.42 -13.33 10.53
C VAL A 28 8.93 -13.46 10.38
N TYR A 29 9.71 -12.76 11.22
CA TYR A 29 11.16 -12.79 11.14
C TYR A 29 11.73 -14.16 11.53
N GLU A 30 11.14 -14.87 12.50
CA GLU A 30 11.55 -16.24 12.82
C GLU A 30 11.28 -17.20 11.65
N VAL A 31 10.13 -17.04 10.99
CA VAL A 31 9.80 -17.85 9.80
C VAL A 31 10.74 -17.54 8.65
N MET A 32 11.09 -16.27 8.43
CA MET A 32 12.07 -15.87 7.40
C MET A 32 13.48 -16.42 7.69
N LYS A 33 13.91 -16.41 8.97
CA LYS A 33 15.21 -16.95 9.40
C LYS A 33 15.32 -18.47 9.33
N HIS A 34 14.21 -19.19 9.23
CA HIS A 34 14.23 -20.63 9.12
C HIS A 34 15.11 -21.08 7.94
N LYS A 35 15.92 -22.12 8.15
CA LYS A 35 16.92 -22.59 7.17
C LYS A 35 16.31 -22.90 5.80
N ASP A 36 15.08 -23.40 5.79
CA ASP A 36 14.35 -23.73 4.56
C ASP A 36 13.86 -22.50 3.78
N ASN A 37 13.81 -21.33 4.42
CA ASN A 37 13.19 -20.13 3.87
C ASN A 37 14.19 -19.02 3.57
N ILE A 38 15.28 -18.91 4.35
CA ILE A 38 16.17 -17.75 4.33
C ILE A 38 16.79 -17.48 2.94
N ASN A 39 17.01 -18.53 2.14
CA ASN A 39 17.57 -18.41 0.79
C ASN A 39 16.60 -17.82 -0.24
N GLU A 40 15.32 -17.68 0.10
CA GLU A 40 14.30 -17.04 -0.75
C GLU A 40 14.18 -15.52 -0.49
N PHE A 41 14.91 -15.01 0.51
CA PHE A 41 14.84 -13.61 0.91
C PHE A 41 16.17 -12.89 0.72
N ASP A 42 16.10 -11.65 0.21
CA ASP A 42 17.20 -10.68 0.30
C ASP A 42 17.09 -9.96 1.66
N THR A 43 18.05 -10.27 2.54
CA THR A 43 18.15 -9.73 3.89
C THR A 43 19.38 -8.84 4.08
N PHE A 44 20.05 -8.46 3.00
CA PHE A 44 21.28 -7.67 3.09
C PHE A 44 21.03 -6.24 3.59
N ASP A 45 19.85 -5.68 3.31
CA ASP A 45 19.48 -4.31 3.67
C ASP A 45 19.13 -4.12 5.17
N TYR A 46 19.21 -5.17 6.01
CA TYR A 46 19.00 -5.05 7.45
C TYR A 46 20.21 -4.43 8.16
N GLU A 47 19.98 -3.81 9.30
CA GLU A 47 21.06 -3.32 10.16
C GLU A 47 21.83 -4.50 10.80
N LYS A 48 23.15 -4.34 11.01
CA LYS A 48 24.00 -5.39 11.62
C LYS A 48 23.49 -5.84 12.99
N ASP A 49 23.04 -4.89 13.80
CA ASP A 49 22.51 -5.13 15.15
C ASP A 49 20.97 -5.07 15.16
N ASN A 50 20.31 -5.51 14.08
CA ASN A 50 18.85 -5.47 14.00
C ASN A 50 18.22 -6.32 15.13
N PRO A 51 17.11 -5.86 15.73
CA PRO A 51 16.53 -6.50 16.92
C PRO A 51 15.95 -7.90 16.67
N PHE A 52 15.84 -8.31 15.41
CA PHE A 52 15.33 -9.63 15.03
C PHE A 52 16.44 -10.64 14.76
N GLY A 53 17.71 -10.23 14.82
CA GLY A 53 18.86 -11.10 14.52
C GLY A 53 18.82 -11.66 13.09
N MET A 54 18.34 -10.87 12.12
CA MET A 54 18.32 -11.26 10.71
C MET A 54 19.74 -11.42 10.19
N PRO A 55 20.08 -12.55 9.54
CA PRO A 55 21.38 -12.73 8.93
C PRO A 55 21.53 -11.82 7.71
N LEU A 56 22.70 -11.23 7.52
CA LEU A 56 23.01 -10.37 6.37
C LEU A 56 23.65 -11.21 5.25
N LEU A 57 22.83 -11.84 4.41
CA LEU A 57 23.30 -12.70 3.32
C LEU A 57 23.71 -11.85 2.12
N GLN A 58 25.01 -11.58 1.99
CA GLN A 58 25.55 -10.76 0.90
C GLN A 58 25.34 -11.41 -0.47
N GLU A 59 25.37 -12.74 -0.54
CA GLU A 59 25.10 -13.53 -1.74
C GLU A 59 23.67 -13.37 -2.30
N ASN A 60 22.72 -12.93 -1.45
CA ASN A 60 21.34 -12.68 -1.84
C ASN A 60 21.09 -11.23 -2.26
N SER A 61 22.06 -10.33 -2.05
CA SER A 61 21.89 -8.91 -2.34
C SER A 61 21.59 -8.67 -3.81
N LYS A 62 20.43 -8.05 -4.08
CA LYS A 62 19.97 -7.67 -5.44
C LYS A 62 19.83 -8.87 -6.39
N LYS A 63 19.69 -10.08 -5.87
CA LYS A 63 19.47 -11.27 -6.69
C LYS A 63 18.04 -11.27 -7.23
N ILE A 64 17.90 -11.48 -8.54
CA ILE A 64 16.60 -11.51 -9.21
C ILE A 64 15.76 -12.67 -8.68
N GLY A 65 14.48 -12.40 -8.39
CA GLY A 65 13.52 -13.40 -7.94
C GLY A 65 13.44 -13.61 -6.44
N LEU A 66 14.32 -12.97 -5.65
CA LEU A 66 14.20 -12.98 -4.19
C LEU A 66 13.24 -11.90 -3.70
N MET A 67 12.51 -12.23 -2.62
CA MET A 67 11.64 -11.29 -1.93
C MET A 67 12.45 -10.53 -0.87
N LYS A 68 12.06 -9.28 -0.56
CA LYS A 68 12.69 -8.54 0.53
C LYS A 68 11.66 -7.88 1.43
N ASP A 69 12.04 -7.66 2.67
CA ASP A 69 11.29 -6.78 3.57
C ASP A 69 11.59 -5.32 3.18
N GLU A 70 10.62 -4.64 2.59
CA GLU A 70 10.76 -3.24 2.17
C GLU A 70 11.02 -2.27 3.33
N LEU A 71 10.70 -2.66 4.57
CA LEU A 71 10.88 -1.83 5.76
C LEU A 71 12.18 -2.14 6.51
N SER A 72 12.97 -3.12 6.03
CA SER A 72 14.25 -3.53 6.62
C SER A 72 14.17 -3.74 8.14
N GLY A 73 13.12 -4.43 8.61
CA GLY A 73 12.88 -4.69 10.03
C GLY A 73 12.08 -3.61 10.76
N LYS A 74 11.72 -2.49 10.13
CA LYS A 74 10.85 -1.51 10.81
C LYS A 74 9.42 -2.04 10.88
N ILE A 75 8.84 -2.02 12.08
CA ILE A 75 7.51 -2.57 12.32
C ILE A 75 6.43 -1.70 11.66
N LEU A 76 5.67 -2.30 10.76
CA LEU A 76 4.45 -1.74 10.20
C LEU A 76 3.36 -1.75 11.29
N ARG A 77 2.95 -0.58 11.78
CA ARG A 77 1.94 -0.45 12.85
C ARG A 77 0.53 -0.35 12.31
N ARG A 78 0.31 0.45 11.27
CA ARG A 78 -1.01 0.64 10.65
C ARG A 78 -0.88 0.68 9.13
N PHE A 79 -1.85 0.11 8.45
CA PHE A 79 -1.99 0.15 7.00
C PHE A 79 -3.39 0.65 6.64
N CYS A 80 -3.48 1.51 5.63
CA CYS A 80 -4.75 1.90 5.02
C CYS A 80 -4.59 1.96 3.50
N GLY A 81 -5.26 1.05 2.79
CA GLY A 81 -5.37 1.06 1.34
C GLY A 81 -6.76 1.53 0.92
N LEU A 82 -6.83 2.51 0.01
CA LEU A 82 -8.11 3.00 -0.53
C LEU A 82 -8.37 2.49 -1.94
N ARG A 83 -7.34 2.51 -2.79
CA ARG A 83 -7.37 2.00 -4.16
C ARG A 83 -5.96 1.68 -4.64
N SER A 84 -5.85 1.07 -5.82
CA SER A 84 -4.57 0.89 -6.50
C SER A 84 -3.76 2.19 -6.55
N LYS A 85 -2.51 2.15 -6.05
CA LYS A 85 -1.56 3.27 -5.95
C LYS A 85 -2.04 4.43 -5.06
N MET A 86 -2.93 4.15 -4.11
CA MET A 86 -3.40 5.08 -3.08
C MET A 86 -3.49 4.37 -1.73
N TYR A 87 -2.45 4.52 -0.92
CA TYR A 87 -2.34 3.88 0.38
C TYR A 87 -1.44 4.68 1.31
N SER A 88 -1.55 4.39 2.61
CA SER A 88 -0.66 4.92 3.63
C SER A 88 -0.22 3.83 4.59
N VAL A 89 1.03 3.95 5.03
CA VAL A 89 1.69 3.02 5.95
C VAL A 89 2.26 3.83 7.10
N ASP A 90 1.88 3.48 8.32
CA ASP A 90 2.42 4.06 9.55
C ASP A 90 3.43 3.09 10.17
N ILE A 91 4.68 3.53 10.24
CA ILE A 91 5.82 2.72 10.66
C ILE A 91 6.22 3.14 12.06
N GLN A 92 6.34 2.17 12.97
CA GLN A 92 6.79 2.42 14.33
C GLN A 92 8.16 3.09 14.31
N ASN A 93 8.27 4.28 14.91
CA ASN A 93 9.48 5.11 14.94
C ASN A 93 10.06 5.48 13.55
N GLY A 94 9.32 5.24 12.46
CA GLY A 94 9.76 5.48 11.07
C GLY A 94 8.94 6.55 10.34
N GLY A 95 7.87 7.05 10.96
CA GLY A 95 6.96 8.02 10.36
C GLY A 95 5.93 7.39 9.43
N VAL A 96 5.33 8.21 8.57
CA VAL A 96 4.20 7.81 7.71
C VAL A 96 4.57 7.90 6.23
N ILE A 97 4.47 6.76 5.54
CA ILE A 97 4.53 6.70 4.08
C ILE A 97 3.14 7.01 3.53
N LYS A 98 3.07 7.95 2.58
CA LYS A 98 1.84 8.34 1.89
C LYS A 98 2.03 8.20 0.39
N LYS A 99 1.20 7.36 -0.25
CA LYS A 99 1.17 7.18 -1.70
C LYS A 99 -0.17 7.64 -2.22
N ILE A 100 -0.14 8.57 -3.17
CA ILE A 100 -1.31 9.10 -3.87
C ILE A 100 -0.90 9.35 -5.32
N LYS A 101 -1.25 8.44 -6.23
CA LYS A 101 -0.95 8.65 -7.65
C LYS A 101 -1.74 9.84 -8.19
N GLY A 102 -1.04 10.78 -8.84
CA GLY A 102 -1.65 11.90 -9.56
C GLY A 102 -1.69 13.23 -8.80
N ILE A 103 -1.26 13.23 -7.53
CA ILE A 103 -1.07 14.43 -6.70
C ILE A 103 0.43 14.67 -6.51
N LYS A 104 0.84 15.95 -6.44
CA LYS A 104 2.23 16.33 -6.19
C LYS A 104 2.73 15.87 -4.83
N SER A 105 3.96 15.36 -4.78
CA SER A 105 4.61 14.90 -3.56
C SER A 105 4.67 15.98 -2.47
N SER A 106 4.88 17.25 -2.84
CA SER A 106 4.87 18.38 -1.88
C SER A 106 3.50 18.58 -1.22
N VAL A 107 2.42 18.48 -1.99
CA VAL A 107 1.04 18.57 -1.49
C VAL A 107 0.74 17.40 -0.57
N VAL A 108 1.10 16.18 -0.97
CA VAL A 108 0.94 14.98 -0.12
C VAL A 108 1.70 15.13 1.19
N LYS A 109 2.98 15.55 1.13
CA LYS A 109 3.83 15.69 2.32
C LYS A 109 3.26 16.69 3.33
N ASN A 110 2.74 17.82 2.86
CA ASN A 110 2.41 18.96 3.71
C ASN A 110 0.94 19.02 4.13
N THR A 111 0.02 18.35 3.41
CA THR A 111 -1.43 18.56 3.58
C THR A 111 -2.25 17.29 3.78
N ILE A 112 -1.60 16.12 3.74
CA ILE A 112 -2.24 14.83 3.94
C ILE A 112 -1.54 14.09 5.09
N THR A 113 -2.35 13.51 5.97
CA THR A 113 -1.96 12.72 7.13
C THR A 113 -2.45 11.28 6.97
N PHE A 114 -2.04 10.38 7.87
CA PHE A 114 -2.58 9.02 7.89
C PHE A 114 -4.07 9.01 8.22
N ASP A 115 -4.50 9.89 9.13
CA ASP A 115 -5.89 9.92 9.60
C ASP A 115 -6.85 10.42 8.52
N ASP A 116 -6.40 11.26 7.56
CA ASP A 116 -7.17 11.58 6.36
C ASP A 116 -7.55 10.32 5.55
N TYR A 117 -6.66 9.31 5.47
CA TYR A 117 -6.98 8.05 4.79
C TYR A 117 -8.00 7.24 5.57
N LEU A 118 -7.87 7.17 6.91
CA LEU A 118 -8.83 6.48 7.76
C LEU A 118 -10.20 7.14 7.71
N GLN A 119 -10.24 8.47 7.72
CA GLN A 119 -11.47 9.25 7.60
C GLN A 119 -12.14 8.97 6.27
N CYS A 120 -11.39 9.06 5.17
CA CYS A 120 -11.86 8.73 3.82
C CYS A 120 -12.49 7.32 3.77
N LEU A 121 -11.81 6.32 4.34
CA LEU A 121 -12.28 4.94 4.37
C LEU A 121 -13.55 4.76 5.21
N ARG A 122 -13.60 5.33 6.42
CA ARG A 122 -14.67 5.10 7.40
C ARG A 122 -15.92 5.92 7.12
N GLU A 123 -15.73 7.17 6.71
CA GLU A 123 -16.81 8.11 6.46
C GLU A 123 -17.26 8.12 4.99
N ASN A 124 -16.57 7.35 4.13
CA ASN A 124 -16.82 7.31 2.70
C ASN A 124 -16.76 8.72 2.06
N THR A 125 -15.76 9.51 2.46
CA THR A 125 -15.61 10.93 2.09
C THR A 125 -14.51 11.13 1.04
N ILE A 126 -14.76 12.05 0.10
CA ILE A 126 -13.77 12.45 -0.90
C ILE A 126 -13.01 13.67 -0.39
N ILE A 127 -11.67 13.59 -0.39
CA ILE A 127 -10.81 14.68 0.05
C ILE A 127 -10.14 15.29 -1.17
N SER A 128 -10.38 16.59 -1.40
CA SER A 128 -9.69 17.35 -2.46
C SER A 128 -8.55 18.19 -1.89
N ARG A 129 -7.50 18.37 -2.69
CA ARG A 129 -6.40 19.29 -2.42
C ARG A 129 -6.12 20.16 -3.63
N GLU A 130 -5.62 21.34 -3.33
CA GLU A 130 -5.18 22.28 -4.33
C GLU A 130 -3.70 22.09 -4.64
N GLN A 131 -3.34 22.18 -5.91
CA GLN A 131 -1.97 22.13 -6.36
C GLN A 131 -1.70 23.24 -7.38
N HIS A 132 -0.51 23.82 -7.29
CA HIS A 132 -0.04 24.85 -8.21
C HIS A 132 0.84 24.20 -9.27
N ASN A 133 0.54 24.43 -10.54
CA ASN A 133 1.22 23.86 -11.69
C ASN A 133 1.74 24.96 -12.61
N ILE A 134 2.83 24.69 -13.32
CA ILE A 134 3.21 25.48 -14.49
C ILE A 134 2.75 24.67 -15.71
N ARG A 135 1.92 25.25 -16.57
CA ARG A 135 1.42 24.62 -17.78
C ARG A 135 1.67 25.50 -19.00
N SER A 136 1.98 24.88 -20.13
CA SER A 136 2.04 25.54 -21.43
C SER A 136 0.71 25.34 -22.14
N ARG A 137 0.08 26.43 -22.59
CA ARG A 137 -1.08 26.37 -23.51
C ARG A 137 -0.78 27.28 -24.69
N LEU A 138 -0.84 26.74 -25.91
CA LEU A 138 -0.49 27.47 -27.14
C LEU A 138 0.89 28.16 -27.02
N HIS A 139 1.88 27.44 -26.50
CA HIS A 139 3.24 27.93 -26.26
C HIS A 139 3.38 29.05 -25.23
N VAL A 140 2.32 29.40 -24.48
CA VAL A 140 2.38 30.37 -23.39
C VAL A 140 2.40 29.65 -22.05
N LEU A 141 3.46 29.86 -21.28
CA LEU A 141 3.60 29.34 -19.92
C LEU A 141 2.74 30.15 -18.94
N ARG A 142 1.97 29.45 -18.11
CA ARG A 142 1.15 30.04 -17.05
C ARG A 142 1.28 29.24 -15.77
N SER A 143 1.20 29.94 -14.64
CA SER A 143 0.98 29.34 -13.33
C SER A 143 -0.52 29.12 -13.16
N GLU A 144 -0.93 27.86 -13.02
CA GLU A 144 -2.33 27.46 -12.86
C GLU A 144 -2.53 26.81 -11.49
N LYS A 145 -3.57 27.27 -10.77
CA LYS A 145 -4.08 26.63 -9.57
C LYS A 145 -5.11 25.58 -10.00
N GLU A 146 -4.96 24.35 -9.54
CA GLU A 146 -5.84 23.24 -9.88
C GLU A 146 -6.29 22.53 -8.60
N ARG A 147 -7.61 22.35 -8.42
CA ARG A 147 -8.16 21.51 -7.36
C ARG A 147 -8.32 20.09 -7.89
N LYS A 148 -7.77 19.11 -7.17
CA LYS A 148 -7.86 17.69 -7.51
C LYS A 148 -8.40 16.88 -6.35
N ILE A 149 -9.10 15.80 -6.68
CA ILE A 149 -9.40 14.73 -5.72
C ILE A 149 -8.09 14.07 -5.30
N ALA A 150 -7.74 14.19 -4.03
CA ALA A 150 -6.53 13.62 -3.46
C ALA A 150 -6.79 12.24 -2.87
N LEU A 151 -7.87 12.07 -2.10
CA LEU A 151 -8.27 10.77 -1.58
C LEU A 151 -9.73 10.50 -1.97
N SER A 152 -10.02 9.26 -2.32
CA SER A 152 -11.36 8.78 -2.62
C SER A 152 -11.50 7.36 -2.08
N PRO A 153 -12.63 7.02 -1.46
CA PRO A 153 -12.91 5.67 -0.95
C PRO A 153 -13.24 4.68 -2.08
N HIS A 154 -13.44 5.19 -3.30
CA HIS A 154 -13.90 4.38 -4.40
C HIS A 154 -12.73 3.77 -5.18
N ASP A 155 -12.69 2.43 -5.25
CA ASP A 155 -11.77 1.66 -6.09
C ASP A 155 -12.45 1.23 -7.40
N ASP A 156 -11.94 1.74 -8.53
CA ASP A 156 -12.45 1.40 -9.86
C ASP A 156 -12.12 -0.05 -10.28
N LYS A 157 -11.23 -0.73 -9.55
CA LYS A 157 -10.72 -2.07 -9.86
C LYS A 157 -11.30 -3.18 -9.00
N HIS A 158 -11.82 -2.86 -7.81
CA HIS A 158 -12.38 -3.85 -6.90
C HIS A 158 -13.75 -3.43 -6.40
N TYR A 159 -14.58 -4.43 -6.12
CA TYR A 159 -15.84 -4.30 -5.41
C TYR A 159 -15.59 -4.31 -3.91
N LEU A 160 -16.00 -3.25 -3.20
CA LEU A 160 -16.00 -3.23 -1.74
C LEU A 160 -17.18 -4.04 -1.22
N VAL A 161 -16.91 -5.04 -0.38
CA VAL A 161 -17.96 -5.85 0.24
C VAL A 161 -18.70 -4.99 1.29
N PRO A 162 -20.02 -4.80 1.16
CA PRO A 162 -20.79 -3.91 2.02
C PRO A 162 -20.60 -4.22 3.52
N GLY A 163 -20.38 -3.18 4.32
CA GLY A 163 -20.19 -3.31 5.77
C GLY A 163 -18.82 -3.83 6.21
N THR A 164 -17.89 -4.03 5.27
CA THR A 164 -16.53 -4.50 5.56
C THR A 164 -15.46 -3.60 4.93
N VAL A 165 -14.19 -3.91 5.18
CA VAL A 165 -13.03 -3.32 4.47
C VAL A 165 -12.49 -4.25 3.38
N ASP A 166 -13.15 -5.38 3.15
CA ASP A 166 -12.69 -6.40 2.23
C ASP A 166 -13.16 -6.10 0.82
N THR A 167 -12.28 -6.35 -0.14
CA THR A 167 -12.55 -6.09 -1.54
C THR A 167 -12.40 -7.36 -2.36
N LEU A 168 -13.22 -7.47 -3.40
CA LEU A 168 -13.21 -8.56 -4.36
C LEU A 168 -12.93 -8.01 -5.76
N PRO A 169 -12.15 -8.69 -6.61
CA PRO A 169 -12.06 -8.32 -8.01
C PRO A 169 -13.45 -8.32 -8.65
N TRP A 170 -13.73 -7.35 -9.52
CA TRP A 170 -14.98 -7.35 -10.28
C TRP A 170 -15.16 -8.67 -11.04
N GLY A 171 -16.34 -9.28 -10.94
CA GLY A 171 -16.64 -10.59 -11.53
C GLY A 171 -16.27 -11.80 -10.64
N HIS A 172 -15.82 -11.58 -9.41
CA HIS A 172 -15.64 -12.66 -8.44
C HIS A 172 -16.98 -13.36 -8.14
N LYS A 173 -16.96 -14.70 -8.01
CA LYS A 173 -18.15 -15.55 -7.81
C LYS A 173 -19.00 -15.19 -6.59
N ASP A 174 -18.39 -14.57 -5.58
CA ASP A 174 -19.05 -14.18 -4.31
C ASP A 174 -19.69 -12.79 -4.39
N ILE A 175 -19.52 -12.08 -5.52
CA ILE A 175 -20.28 -10.88 -5.82
C ILE A 175 -21.64 -11.34 -6.33
N ALA A 176 -22.73 -10.89 -5.69
CA ALA A 176 -24.09 -11.20 -6.11
C ALA A 176 -24.25 -10.95 -7.63
N SER A 177 -25.01 -11.81 -8.31
CA SER A 177 -25.13 -11.88 -9.78
C SER A 177 -25.62 -10.59 -10.46
N GLU A 178 -26.06 -9.59 -9.69
CA GLU A 178 -26.35 -8.24 -10.15
C GLU A 178 -25.42 -7.22 -9.48
N PRO A 179 -24.12 -7.15 -9.84
CA PRO A 179 -23.36 -5.94 -9.57
C PRO A 179 -24.01 -4.79 -10.34
N PRO A 180 -23.97 -3.53 -9.84
CA PRO A 180 -24.41 -2.39 -10.63
C PRO A 180 -23.74 -2.44 -12.01
N ALA A 181 -24.55 -2.34 -13.07
CA ALA A 181 -24.25 -2.78 -14.43
C ALA A 181 -22.99 -2.17 -15.09
N LYS A 182 -22.31 -1.22 -14.44
CA LYS A 182 -21.06 -0.61 -14.89
C LYS A 182 -20.21 -0.18 -13.70
N LYS A 183 -18.88 -0.25 -13.87
CA LYS A 183 -17.90 0.46 -13.03
C LYS A 183 -18.36 1.92 -12.87
N PRO A 184 -18.64 2.41 -11.66
CA PRO A 184 -18.93 3.82 -11.47
C PRO A 184 -17.73 4.64 -11.94
N LYS A 185 -17.96 5.58 -12.86
CA LYS A 185 -16.95 6.53 -13.32
C LYS A 185 -16.96 7.70 -12.35
N TYR A 186 -16.01 7.71 -11.42
CA TYR A 186 -15.80 8.88 -10.56
C TYR A 186 -14.92 9.86 -11.32
N ASN A 187 -15.54 10.91 -11.86
CA ASN A 187 -14.86 12.01 -12.55
C ASN A 187 -14.17 12.95 -11.54
#